data_AF-A0A453FAM8-F1
#
_entry.id   AF-A0A453FAM8-F1
#
_cell.length_a   1.000
_cell.length_b   1.000
_cell.length_c   1.000
_cell.angle_alpha   90.00
_cell.angle_beta   90.00
_cell.angle_gamma   90.00
#
_symmetry.space_group_name_H-M   'P 1'
#
loop_
_entity.id
_entity.type
_entity.pdbx_description
1 polymer ?
#
loop_
_entity_poly.entity_id
_entity_poly.type
_entity_poly.pdbx_seq_one_letter_code
_entity_poly.pdbx_strand_id
1 'polypeptide(L)'
;KILLSRLPALNYFCARFFLAFFRFGKVLGGEIASCRQVARQTGILLDPVYTLAAWEQAVDLCRGDGREAKVAMIHTGGTLGLFGLAQRYPQHFAATANGQA
;
A
#
# COMPACT_ATOMS: atom_id res chain seq x y z
N LYS A 1 24.23 26.11 -3.05
CA LYS A 1 24.62 24.70 -3.33
C LYS A 1 24.90 24.02 -2.00
N ILE A 2 23.86 23.58 -1.30
CA ILE A 2 23.99 22.78 -0.07
C ILE A 2 23.74 21.33 -0.45
N LEU A 3 24.64 20.49 0.04
CA LEU A 3 24.97 19.16 -0.41
C LEU A 3 23.86 18.14 -0.05
N LEU A 4 22.97 17.87 -1.00
CA LEU A 4 21.93 16.82 -1.00
C LEU A 4 22.55 15.42 -1.22
N SER A 5 23.29 14.88 -0.26
CA SER A 5 23.92 13.55 -0.46
C SER A 5 23.77 12.53 0.67
N ARG A 6 22.92 12.75 1.70
CA ARG A 6 22.85 11.79 2.83
C ARG A 6 21.49 11.45 3.44
N LEU A 7 20.35 11.63 2.76
CA LEU A 7 19.04 11.21 3.31
C LEU A 7 18.15 10.54 2.24
N PRO A 8 18.32 9.24 1.94
CA PRO A 8 17.39 8.52 1.07
C PRO A 8 16.00 8.35 1.70
N ALA A 9 15.90 8.15 3.02
CA ALA A 9 14.62 7.88 3.70
C ALA A 9 13.70 9.11 3.83
N LEU A 10 14.27 10.30 4.11
CA LEU A 10 13.48 11.52 4.30
C LEU A 10 12.90 12.05 2.97
N ASN A 11 13.60 11.83 1.86
CA ASN A 11 13.13 12.19 0.52
C ASN A 11 11.98 11.28 0.06
N TYR A 12 12.00 9.98 0.39
CA TYR A 12 10.91 9.06 0.05
C TYR A 12 9.63 9.34 0.86
N PHE A 13 9.77 9.57 2.16
CA PHE A 13 8.62 9.89 3.01
C PHE A 13 7.96 11.21 2.58
N CYS A 14 8.74 12.26 2.35
CA CYS A 14 8.22 13.56 1.91
C CYS A 14 7.61 13.48 0.50
N ALA A 15 8.22 12.75 -0.43
CA ALA A 15 7.66 12.55 -1.77
C ALA A 15 6.34 11.75 -1.74
N ARG A 16 6.23 10.66 -0.96
CA ARG A 16 4.97 9.92 -0.80
C ARG A 16 3.90 10.71 -0.04
N PHE A 17 4.28 11.52 0.95
CA PHE A 17 3.35 12.38 1.68
C PHE A 17 2.80 13.50 0.78
N PHE A 18 3.65 14.13 -0.04
CA PHE A 18 3.23 15.13 -1.02
C PHE A 18 2.35 14.51 -2.12
N LEU A 19 2.65 13.26 -2.52
CA LEU A 19 1.81 12.50 -3.46
C LEU A 19 0.47 12.08 -2.82
N ALA A 20 0.44 11.75 -1.53
CA ALA A 20 -0.78 11.42 -0.78
C ALA A 20 -1.72 12.62 -0.67
N PHE A 21 -1.20 13.84 -0.57
CA PHE A 21 -2.01 15.06 -0.55
C PHE A 21 -2.67 15.36 -1.90
N PHE A 22 -2.00 15.08 -3.03
CA PHE A 22 -2.58 15.25 -4.37
C PHE A 22 -3.37 14.03 -4.90
N ARG A 23 -3.19 12.84 -4.30
CA ARG A 23 -3.83 11.58 -4.71
C ARG A 23 -4.93 11.10 -3.75
N PHE A 24 -5.30 11.89 -2.74
CA PHE A 24 -6.30 11.50 -1.76
C PHE A 24 -7.60 11.01 -2.45
N GLY A 25 -7.96 9.74 -2.24
CA GLY A 25 -9.13 9.11 -2.85
C GLY A 25 -8.98 8.65 -4.31
N LYS A 26 -7.83 8.84 -4.96
CA LYS A 26 -7.52 8.28 -6.28
C LYS A 26 -6.76 6.96 -6.14
N VAL A 27 -7.43 5.88 -6.52
CA VAL A 27 -6.79 4.56 -6.66
C VAL A 27 -6.08 4.49 -8.00
N LEU A 28 -4.78 4.21 -7.99
CA LEU A 28 -4.00 3.98 -9.20
C LEU A 28 -4.17 2.54 -9.71
N GLY A 29 -3.95 2.37 -11.01
CA GLY A 29 -3.90 1.05 -11.62
C GLY A 29 -2.83 0.19 -10.94
N GLY A 30 -3.23 -0.99 -10.45
CA GLY A 30 -2.33 -1.94 -9.80
C GLY A 30 -2.46 -1.99 -8.26
N GLU A 31 -2.91 -0.93 -7.59
CA GLU A 31 -3.01 -0.93 -6.11
C GLU A 31 -4.01 -1.98 -5.60
N ILE A 32 -5.14 -2.16 -6.30
CA ILE A 32 -6.12 -3.21 -5.98
C ILE A 32 -5.52 -4.62 -6.13
N ALA A 33 -4.63 -4.81 -7.11
CA ALA A 33 -3.95 -6.09 -7.33
C ALA A 33 -2.91 -6.36 -6.23
N SER A 34 -2.16 -5.34 -5.82
CA SER A 34 -1.23 -5.43 -4.68
C SER A 34 -1.98 -5.74 -3.38
N CYS A 35 -3.08 -5.04 -3.07
CA CYS A 35 -3.94 -5.36 -1.92
C CYS A 35 -4.40 -6.83 -1.94
N ARG A 36 -4.80 -7.34 -3.11
CA ARG A 36 -5.22 -8.74 -3.27
C ARG A 36 -4.08 -9.72 -3.02
N GLN A 37 -2.90 -9.43 -3.54
CA GLN A 37 -1.73 -10.27 -3.33
C GLN A 37 -1.37 -10.35 -1.85
N VAL A 38 -1.32 -9.20 -1.17
CA VAL A 38 -1.04 -9.16 0.28
C VAL A 38 -2.10 -9.92 1.06
N ALA A 39 -3.39 -9.69 0.78
CA ALA A 39 -4.48 -10.41 1.44
C ALA A 39 -4.40 -11.93 1.24
N ARG A 40 -3.97 -12.41 0.06
CA ARG A 40 -3.75 -13.85 -0.20
C ARG A 40 -2.54 -14.41 0.54
N GLN A 41 -1.49 -13.62 0.72
CA GLN A 41 -0.25 -14.07 1.37
C GLN A 41 -0.34 -14.03 2.89
N THR A 42 -1.00 -13.04 3.46
CA THR A 42 -1.00 -12.77 4.91
C THR A 42 -2.36 -12.99 5.57
N GLY A 43 -3.44 -13.06 4.79
CA GLY A 43 -4.81 -13.06 5.30
C GLY A 43 -5.31 -11.68 5.75
N ILE A 44 -4.49 -10.63 5.66
CA ILE A 44 -4.84 -9.29 6.12
C ILE A 44 -5.30 -8.45 4.93
N LEU A 45 -6.53 -7.96 4.98
CA LEU A 45 -7.09 -7.10 3.94
C LEU A 45 -6.60 -5.66 4.14
N LEU A 46 -6.05 -5.08 3.06
CA LEU A 46 -5.55 -3.71 3.04
C LEU A 46 -6.38 -2.85 2.08
N ASP A 47 -6.54 -1.58 2.44
CA ASP A 47 -7.12 -0.56 1.59
C ASP A 47 -6.04 0.13 0.73
N PRO A 48 -6.35 0.47 -0.53
CA PRO A 48 -5.38 1.06 -1.44
C PRO A 48 -5.08 2.54 -1.14
N VAL A 49 -5.83 3.20 -0.25
CA VAL A 49 -5.69 4.65 0.01
C VAL A 49 -4.67 4.90 1.13
N TYR A 50 -4.64 4.08 2.18
CA TYR A 50 -3.77 4.27 3.34
C TYR A 50 -2.96 3.04 3.70
N THR A 51 -3.60 1.91 3.99
CA THR A 51 -2.92 0.78 4.64
C THR A 51 -2.01 0.01 3.69
N LEU A 52 -2.26 0.00 2.39
CA LEU A 52 -1.30 -0.51 1.40
C LEU A 52 0.00 0.29 1.43
N ALA A 53 -0.08 1.62 1.50
CA ALA A 53 1.10 2.47 1.53
C ALA A 53 1.92 2.28 2.81
N ALA A 54 1.25 2.05 3.95
CA ALA A 54 1.90 1.70 5.21
C ALA A 54 2.57 0.33 5.14
N TRP A 55 1.91 -0.66 4.51
CA TRP A 55 2.45 -2.01 4.33
C TRP A 55 3.72 -2.05 3.51
N GLU A 56 3.73 -1.39 2.35
CA GLU A 56 4.92 -1.28 1.52
C GLU A 56 6.10 -0.67 2.28
N GLN A 57 5.84 0.42 3.03
CA GLN A 57 6.86 1.07 3.81
C GLN A 57 7.39 0.17 4.94
N ALA A 58 6.53 -0.60 5.59
CA ALA A 58 6.92 -1.57 6.61
C ALA A 58 7.79 -2.68 6.02
N VAL A 59 7.42 -3.20 4.84
CA VAL A 59 8.22 -4.21 4.11
C VAL A 59 9.59 -3.65 3.72
N ASP A 60 9.66 -2.41 3.25
CA ASP A 60 10.93 -1.76 2.90
C ASP A 60 11.81 -1.55 4.14
N LEU A 61 11.23 -1.18 5.28
CA LEU A 61 11.95 -1.08 6.56
C LEU A 61 12.46 -2.44 7.05
N CYS A 62 11.71 -3.52 6.87
CA CYS A 62 12.17 -4.88 7.18
C CYS A 62 13.35 -5.32 6.31
N ARG A 63 13.46 -4.80 5.07
CA ARG A 63 14.55 -5.13 4.13
C ARG A 63 15.77 -4.23 4.30
N GLY A 64 15.57 -3.01 4.82
CA GLY A 64 16.62 -2.03 5.04
C GLY A 64 17.41 -2.25 6.34
N ASP A 65 18.58 -1.63 6.41
CA ASP A 65 19.50 -1.51 7.57
C ASP A 65 20.46 -2.66 7.91
N GLY A 66 20.37 -3.86 7.32
CA GLY A 66 21.34 -4.94 7.56
C GLY A 66 21.44 -5.41 9.02
N ARG A 67 20.58 -4.86 9.87
CA ARG A 67 20.34 -5.17 11.28
C ARG A 67 18.93 -5.75 11.32
N GLU A 68 18.71 -6.78 12.11
CA GLU A 68 17.41 -7.42 12.26
C GLU A 68 16.43 -6.48 13.01
N ALA A 69 15.86 -5.52 12.27
CA ALA A 69 14.93 -4.53 12.81
C ALA A 69 13.53 -5.16 12.95
N LYS A 70 12.98 -5.14 14.17
CA LYS A 70 11.59 -5.55 14.42
C LYS A 70 10.65 -4.40 14.05
N VAL A 71 9.89 -4.57 12.98
CA VAL A 71 8.92 -3.58 12.50
C VAL A 71 7.51 -4.04 12.86
N ALA A 72 6.73 -3.15 13.49
CA ALA A 72 5.31 -3.35 13.73
C ALA A 72 4.51 -2.34 12.90
N MET A 73 3.67 -2.83 12.00
CA MET A 73 2.73 -2.00 11.25
C MET A 73 1.38 -1.96 11.97
N ILE A 74 0.85 -0.77 12.23
CA ILE A 74 -0.50 -0.61 12.77
C ILE A 74 -1.50 -0.54 11.62
N HIS A 75 -2.40 -1.51 11.56
CA HIS A 75 -3.50 -1.52 10.59
C HIS A 75 -4.61 -0.57 11.07
N THR A 76 -4.72 0.60 10.43
CA THR A 76 -5.68 1.66 10.79
C THR A 76 -7.10 1.44 10.22
N GLY A 77 -7.36 0.29 9.60
CA GLY A 77 -8.65 -0.03 8.98
C GLY A 77 -8.73 0.42 7.52
N GLY A 78 -9.84 1.04 7.12
CA GLY A 78 -10.06 1.49 5.74
C GLY A 78 -10.79 0.48 4.84
N THR A 79 -11.13 -0.70 5.37
CA THR A 79 -11.88 -1.75 4.64
C THR A 79 -13.18 -1.25 4.02
N LEU A 80 -13.88 -0.32 4.69
CA LEU A 80 -15.12 0.24 4.16
C LEU A 80 -14.91 0.98 2.83
N GLY A 81 -13.72 1.57 2.61
CA GLY A 81 -13.36 2.20 1.35
C GLY A 81 -13.32 1.23 0.17
N LEU A 82 -13.04 -0.06 0.41
CA LEU A 82 -13.04 -1.09 -0.63
C LEU A 82 -14.44 -1.36 -1.18
N PHE A 83 -15.51 -1.25 -0.38
CA PHE A 83 -16.87 -1.44 -0.89
C PHE A 83 -17.26 -0.32 -1.88
N GLY A 84 -16.86 0.92 -1.60
CA GLY A 84 -17.03 2.02 -2.56
C GLY A 84 -16.24 1.80 -3.85
N LEU A 85 -15.02 1.24 -3.75
CA LEU A 85 -14.22 0.86 -4.91
C LEU A 85 -14.80 -0.31 -5.69
N ALA A 86 -15.45 -1.27 -5.03
CA ALA A 86 -16.13 -2.37 -5.68
C ALA A 86 -17.32 -1.90 -6.52
N GLN A 87 -18.05 -0.88 -6.05
CA GLN A 87 -19.11 -0.24 -6.83
C GLN A 87 -18.56 0.55 -8.03
N ARG A 88 -17.43 1.24 -7.85
CA ARG A 88 -16.83 2.08 -8.89
C ARG A 88 -16.06 1.29 -9.95
N TYR A 89 -15.46 0.16 -9.56
CA TYR A 89 -14.59 -0.66 -10.40
C TYR A 89 -14.95 -2.15 -10.33
N PRO A 90 -16.19 -2.53 -10.70
CA PRO A 90 -16.69 -3.90 -10.55
C PRO A 90 -15.81 -4.94 -11.26
N GLN A 91 -15.16 -4.59 -12.38
CA GLN A 91 -14.26 -5.48 -13.12
C GLN A 91 -13.08 -6.00 -12.28
N HIS A 92 -12.64 -5.24 -11.27
CA HIS A 92 -11.58 -5.70 -10.39
C HIS A 92 -12.13 -6.59 -9.27
N PHE A 93 -13.39 -6.46 -8.87
CA PHE A 93 -13.97 -7.17 -7.73
C PHE A 93 -14.93 -8.31 -8.12
N ALA A 94 -15.26 -8.43 -9.40
CA ALA A 94 -15.99 -9.57 -9.93
C ALA A 94 -15.22 -10.85 -9.62
N ALA A 95 -15.92 -11.85 -9.08
CA ALA A 95 -15.39 -13.19 -8.94
C ALA A 95 -14.91 -13.64 -10.33
N THR A 96 -13.69 -14.17 -10.43
CA THR A 96 -13.29 -14.92 -11.61
C THR A 96 -14.19 -16.16 -11.65
N ALA A 97 -15.32 -16.04 -12.33
CA ALA A 97 -16.08 -17.16 -12.83
C ALA A 97 -15.22 -17.79 -13.94
N ASN A 98 -14.12 -18.43 -13.56
CA ASN A 98 -13.34 -19.42 -14.31
C ASN A 98 -12.24 -19.95 -13.37
N GLY A 99 -12.35 -21.24 -13.08
CA GLY A 99 -11.69 -21.89 -11.95
C GLY A 99 -10.18 -21.86 -11.96
N GLN A 100 -9.61 -21.64 -10.77
CA GLN A 100 -8.36 -22.23 -10.34
C GLN A 100 -8.58 -22.65 -8.88
N ALA A 101 -8.88 -23.94 -8.73
CA ALA A 101 -8.78 -24.70 -7.48
C ALA A 101 -7.31 -25.05 -7.22
#